data_AF-A0ABC9HIE0-F1
#
_entry.id   AF-A0ABC9HIE0-F1
#
_cell.length_a   1.000
_cell.length_b   1.000
_cell.length_c   1.000
_cell.angle_alpha   90.00
_cell.angle_beta   90.00
_cell.angle_gamma   90.00
#
_symmetry.space_group_name_H-M   'P 1'
#
loop_
_entity.id
_entity.type
_entity.pdbx_description
1 polymer ?
#
loop_
_entity_poly.entity_id
_entity_poly.type
_entity_poly.pdbx_seq_one_letter_code
_entity_poly.pdbx_strand_id
1 'polypeptide(L)'
;MELAQHRNALLLITGKPGSGKTTLISRVFAELKKQTRISTTGFLTEEVREAPDRRSRRIGFDVVLLDNPDIRAPLARCVDSLMSLSPRSSPRVGQYVVNVQSFEQLAVPCIQSVLDKLNTSSNSSSERPAVCVIDEIGKMELLCPIFAGRLEKLLARMAESQNTILLATVPSPRGSKDSRRGIRLVDDLCTHPQARIFEVTYANRESLVQEIIQSVLQQFSGVMP
;
A
#
# COMPACT_ATOMS: atom_id res chain seq x y z
N MET A 1 -18.93 -27.70 14.87
CA MET A 1 -18.18 -27.21 13.70
C MET A 1 -17.98 -25.72 13.90
N GLU A 2 -16.83 -25.31 14.41
CA GLU A 2 -16.43 -23.90 14.40
C GLU A 2 -16.38 -23.46 12.93
N LEU A 3 -17.15 -22.43 12.58
CA LEU A 3 -16.97 -21.73 11.32
C LEU A 3 -15.53 -21.21 11.33
N ALA A 4 -14.65 -21.82 10.52
CA ALA A 4 -13.30 -21.35 10.34
C ALA A 4 -13.37 -19.85 10.01
N GLN A 5 -12.91 -19.00 10.94
CA GLN A 5 -12.84 -17.57 10.71
C GLN A 5 -12.03 -17.34 9.43
N HIS A 6 -12.65 -16.75 8.41
CA HIS A 6 -11.97 -16.38 7.18
C HIS A 6 -10.88 -15.37 7.53
N ARG A 7 -9.61 -15.77 7.41
CA ARG A 7 -8.48 -14.88 7.66
C ARG A 7 -8.29 -13.93 6.48
N ASN A 8 -8.28 -12.63 6.76
CA ASN A 8 -8.12 -11.60 5.74
C ASN A 8 -6.69 -11.02 5.74
N ALA A 9 -5.71 -11.79 5.28
CA ALA A 9 -4.32 -11.34 5.24
C ALA A 9 -4.09 -10.10 4.35
N LEU A 10 -5.04 -9.78 3.46
CA LEU A 10 -4.99 -8.63 2.58
C LEU A 10 -6.11 -7.63 2.93
N LEU A 11 -5.75 -6.50 3.51
CA LEU A 11 -6.67 -5.42 3.85
C LEU A 11 -6.52 -4.30 2.82
N LEU A 12 -7.53 -4.14 1.95
CA LEU A 12 -7.52 -3.18 0.85
C LEU A 12 -8.40 -1.98 1.17
N ILE A 13 -7.84 -0.79 1.05
CA ILE A 13 -8.57 0.47 1.21
C ILE A 13 -8.82 1.04 -0.19
N THR A 14 -10.09 1.28 -0.53
CA THR A 14 -10.46 1.88 -1.81
C THR A 14 -11.36 3.10 -1.60
N GLY A 15 -11.54 3.91 -2.63
CA GLY A 15 -12.35 5.11 -2.55
C GLY A 15 -11.94 6.17 -3.56
N LYS A 16 -12.85 7.14 -3.77
CA LYS A 16 -12.66 8.19 -4.77
C LYS A 16 -11.34 8.95 -4.54
N PRO A 17 -10.67 9.43 -5.61
CA PRO A 17 -9.54 10.34 -5.46
C PRO A 17 -9.89 11.52 -4.53
N GLY A 18 -9.00 11.84 -3.58
CA GLY A 18 -9.24 12.91 -2.60
C GLY A 18 -10.14 12.54 -1.41
N SER A 19 -10.64 11.30 -1.30
CA SER A 19 -11.45 10.86 -0.14
C SER A 19 -10.67 10.76 1.18
N GLY A 20 -9.33 10.85 1.12
CA GLY A 20 -8.46 10.79 2.29
C GLY A 20 -7.86 9.41 2.58
N LYS A 21 -7.77 8.52 1.59
CA LYS A 21 -7.15 7.17 1.73
C LYS A 21 -5.76 7.22 2.38
N THR A 22 -4.85 8.04 1.84
CA THR A 22 -3.50 8.27 2.38
C THR A 22 -3.53 8.76 3.84
N THR A 23 -4.45 9.67 4.17
CA THR A 23 -4.62 10.14 5.55
C THR A 23 -5.11 9.02 6.48
N LEU A 24 -6.06 8.21 6.00
CA LEU A 24 -6.62 7.10 6.77
C LEU A 24 -5.56 6.02 7.04
N ILE A 25 -4.83 5.57 6.01
CA ILE A 25 -3.82 4.54 6.16
C ILE A 25 -2.62 5.02 7.00
N SER A 26 -2.25 6.31 6.88
CA SER A 26 -1.23 6.94 7.73
C SER A 26 -1.64 6.92 9.22
N ARG A 27 -2.91 7.22 9.53
CA ARG A 27 -3.44 7.13 10.91
C ARG A 27 -3.45 5.70 11.42
N VAL A 28 -3.91 4.74 10.61
CA VAL A 28 -3.87 3.32 10.98
C VAL A 28 -2.45 2.88 11.28
N PHE A 29 -1.48 3.24 10.44
CA PHE A 29 -0.06 2.95 10.68
C PHE A 29 0.42 3.56 12.01
N ALA A 30 0.13 4.82 12.27
CA ALA A 30 0.55 5.49 13.50
C ALA A 30 0.02 4.80 14.77
N GLU A 31 -1.22 4.30 14.75
CA GLU A 31 -1.79 3.54 15.87
C GLU A 31 -1.21 2.12 15.98
N LEU A 32 -0.97 1.45 14.85
CA LEU A 32 -0.34 0.13 14.84
C LEU A 32 1.13 0.19 15.31
N LYS A 33 1.85 1.26 14.98
CA LYS A 33 3.24 1.49 15.43
C LYS A 33 3.35 1.62 16.96
N LYS A 34 2.29 2.03 17.65
CA LYS A 34 2.24 2.05 19.13
C LYS A 34 2.14 0.65 19.72
N GLN A 35 1.75 -0.36 18.94
CA GLN A 35 1.66 -1.74 19.39
C GLN A 35 3.06 -2.37 19.40
N THR A 36 3.62 -2.57 20.59
CA THR A 36 4.99 -3.10 20.75
C THR A 36 5.17 -4.52 20.20
N ARG A 37 4.08 -5.28 20.06
CA ARG A 37 4.07 -6.66 19.57
C ARG A 37 3.93 -6.79 18.05
N ILE A 38 3.75 -5.69 17.32
CA ILE A 38 3.58 -5.69 15.86
C ILE A 38 4.76 -4.98 15.21
N SER A 39 5.39 -5.63 14.22
CA SER A 39 6.34 -4.97 13.34
C SER A 39 5.55 -4.29 12.22
N THR A 40 5.71 -2.98 12.05
CA THR A 40 5.14 -2.26 10.91
C THR A 40 6.25 -1.84 9.97
N THR A 41 6.03 -1.90 8.66
CA THR A 41 6.94 -1.32 7.66
C THR A 41 6.18 -0.99 6.39
N GLY A 42 6.77 -0.17 5.52
CA GLY A 42 6.15 0.18 4.24
C GLY A 42 6.41 1.62 3.81
N PHE A 43 5.59 2.09 2.89
CA PHE A 43 5.68 3.44 2.35
C PHE A 43 4.31 4.06 2.08
N LEU A 44 4.30 5.39 2.03
CA LEU A 44 3.18 6.19 1.57
C LEU A 44 3.53 6.93 0.29
N THR A 45 2.49 7.36 -0.42
CA THR A 45 2.62 8.26 -1.55
C THR A 45 2.08 9.64 -1.18
N GLU A 46 2.93 10.65 -1.21
CA GLU A 46 2.56 12.03 -0.92
C GLU A 46 2.45 12.87 -2.20
N GLU A 47 1.43 13.74 -2.26
CA GLU A 47 1.30 14.70 -3.34
C GLU A 47 2.36 15.80 -3.21
N VAL A 48 3.11 16.04 -4.29
CA VAL A 48 4.01 17.19 -4.40
C VAL A 48 3.27 18.31 -5.13
N ARG A 49 3.26 19.50 -4.54
CA ARG A 49 2.54 20.68 -5.03
C ARG A 49 3.48 21.87 -5.16
N GLU A 50 3.15 22.78 -6.08
CA GLU A 50 3.93 24.00 -6.36
C GLU A 50 4.11 24.89 -5.12
N ALA A 51 3.09 24.93 -4.27
CA ALA A 51 3.13 25.63 -2.99
C ALA A 51 2.50 24.76 -1.88
N PRO A 52 2.71 25.09 -0.60
CA PRO A 52 2.14 24.34 0.53
C PRO A 52 0.59 24.35 0.56
N ASP A 53 -0.04 25.21 -0.22
CA ASP A 53 -1.50 25.29 -0.31
C ASP A 53 -2.08 24.11 -1.12
N ARG A 54 -3.14 23.49 -0.59
CA ARG A 54 -3.93 22.44 -1.27
C ARG A 54 -4.64 22.93 -2.53
N ARG A 55 -4.79 24.24 -2.72
CA ARG A 55 -5.31 24.82 -3.97
C ARG A 55 -4.24 24.96 -5.04
N SER A 56 -2.96 24.89 -4.68
CA SER A 56 -1.86 25.01 -5.64
C SER A 56 -1.78 23.77 -6.54
N ARG A 57 -1.21 23.97 -7.73
CA ARG A 57 -1.09 22.92 -8.75
C ARG A 57 -0.27 21.74 -8.21
N ARG A 58 -0.80 20.53 -8.38
CA ARG A 58 -0.06 19.29 -8.09
C ARG A 58 0.97 19.04 -9.20
N ILE A 59 2.24 19.04 -8.83
CA ILE A 59 3.38 18.86 -9.74
C ILE A 59 3.97 17.45 -9.71
N GLY A 60 3.53 16.59 -8.80
CA GLY A 60 4.00 15.21 -8.78
C GLY A 60 3.58 14.43 -7.55
N PHE A 61 4.30 13.34 -7.33
CA PHE A 61 4.13 12.42 -6.22
C PHE A 61 5.50 11.93 -5.75
N ASP A 62 5.64 11.80 -4.43
CA ASP A 62 6.80 11.21 -3.78
C ASP A 62 6.41 9.96 -3.04
N VAL A 63 7.30 8.99 -3.01
CA VAL A 63 7.23 7.88 -2.07
C VAL A 63 8.00 8.25 -0.82
N VAL A 64 7.41 8.00 0.35
CA VAL A 64 7.96 8.32 1.66
C VAL A 64 7.93 7.06 2.54
N LEU A 65 9.05 6.72 3.16
CA LEU A 65 9.09 5.57 4.07
C LEU A 65 8.33 5.87 5.36
N LEU A 66 7.54 4.91 5.80
CA LEU A 66 6.76 5.02 7.04
C LEU A 66 7.62 4.95 8.30
N ASP A 67 8.72 4.21 8.24
CA ASP A 67 9.63 4.03 9.37
C ASP A 67 10.54 5.25 9.55
N ASN A 68 10.88 5.93 8.45
CA ASN A 68 11.68 7.14 8.42
C ASN A 68 11.13 8.14 7.39
N PRO A 69 10.28 9.09 7.82
CA PRO A 69 9.66 10.07 6.93
C PRO A 69 10.65 11.00 6.22
N ASP A 70 11.90 11.11 6.68
CA ASP A 70 12.93 11.91 6.02
C ASP A 70 13.45 11.23 4.75
N ILE A 71 13.26 9.92 4.61
CA ILE A 71 13.64 9.17 3.42
C ILE A 71 12.47 9.18 2.43
N ARG A 72 12.63 10.00 1.39
CA ARG A 72 11.67 10.12 0.29
C ARG A 72 12.34 10.08 -1.08
N ALA A 73 11.60 9.65 -2.09
CA ALA A 73 12.06 9.61 -3.47
C ALA A 73 10.94 10.03 -4.45
N PRO A 74 11.26 10.70 -5.58
CA PRO A 74 10.27 11.03 -6.59
C PRO A 74 9.65 9.78 -7.22
N LEU A 75 8.32 9.64 -7.13
CA LEU A 75 7.57 8.64 -7.90
C LEU A 75 7.25 9.16 -9.30
N ALA A 76 6.69 10.37 -9.38
CA ALA A 76 6.32 10.97 -10.65
C ALA A 76 6.34 12.50 -10.61
N ARG A 77 6.54 13.13 -11.76
CA ARG A 77 6.55 14.60 -11.94
C ARG A 77 5.82 15.02 -13.20
N CYS A 78 5.22 16.22 -13.20
CA CYS A 78 4.54 16.79 -14.37
C CYS A 78 5.51 17.08 -15.51
N VAL A 79 5.10 16.86 -16.75
CA VAL A 79 5.93 17.17 -17.95
C VAL A 79 6.35 18.63 -17.99
N ASP A 80 5.49 19.57 -17.59
CA ASP A 80 5.82 21.01 -17.59
C ASP A 80 6.92 21.37 -16.58
N SER A 81 7.07 20.60 -15.50
CA SER A 81 8.20 20.72 -14.56
C SER A 81 9.49 20.07 -15.08
N LEU A 82 9.38 19.31 -16.19
CA LEU A 82 10.46 18.63 -16.89
C LEU A 82 10.66 19.26 -18.27
N MET A 83 10.75 20.59 -18.35
CA MET A 83 11.37 21.22 -19.51
C MET A 83 12.85 20.82 -19.54
N SER A 84 13.18 19.70 -20.20
CA SER A 84 14.40 19.49 -21.00
C SER A 84 14.93 18.04 -21.08
N LEU A 85 14.53 17.06 -20.26
CA LEU A 85 15.39 15.85 -20.09
C LEU A 85 14.73 14.46 -20.07
N SER A 86 13.41 14.31 -20.20
CA SER A 86 12.83 12.95 -20.22
C SER A 86 12.80 12.36 -21.64
N PRO A 87 13.43 11.19 -21.89
CA PRO A 87 13.33 10.48 -23.15
C PRO A 87 11.87 10.33 -23.59
N ARG A 88 11.59 10.39 -24.90
CA ARG A 88 10.24 10.20 -25.46
C ARG A 88 9.59 8.85 -25.05
N SER A 89 10.37 7.92 -24.51
CA SER A 89 9.99 6.58 -24.03
C SER A 89 9.74 6.46 -22.53
N SER A 90 9.84 7.52 -21.73
CA SER A 90 9.61 7.41 -20.28
C SER A 90 8.17 6.99 -19.97
N PRO A 91 7.95 6.06 -19.02
CA PRO A 91 6.60 5.62 -18.63
C PRO A 91 5.75 6.80 -18.12
N ARG A 92 4.48 6.88 -18.58
CA ARG A 92 3.59 8.00 -18.27
C ARG A 92 2.21 7.55 -17.81
N VAL A 93 1.64 8.33 -16.89
CA VAL A 93 0.24 8.24 -16.47
C VAL A 93 -0.37 9.63 -16.51
N GLY A 94 -1.17 9.90 -17.54
CA GLY A 94 -1.69 11.25 -17.81
C GLY A 94 -0.54 12.23 -18.06
N GLN A 95 -0.52 13.34 -17.31
CA GLN A 95 0.52 14.37 -17.38
C GLN A 95 1.79 14.04 -16.57
N TYR A 96 1.84 12.90 -15.89
CA TYR A 96 2.93 12.55 -14.98
C TYR A 96 3.91 11.57 -15.65
N VAL A 97 5.18 11.92 -15.67
CA VAL A 97 6.29 11.01 -16.02
C VAL A 97 6.71 10.28 -14.76
N VAL A 98 6.70 8.95 -14.81
CA VAL A 98 7.02 8.08 -13.68
C VAL A 98 8.52 7.80 -13.65
N ASN A 99 9.15 8.06 -12.52
CA ASN A 99 10.54 7.73 -12.26
C ASN A 99 10.62 6.34 -11.61
N VAL A 100 10.59 5.32 -12.46
CA VAL A 100 10.61 3.90 -12.03
C VAL A 100 11.84 3.59 -11.20
N GLN A 101 13.02 4.13 -11.56
CA GLN A 101 14.27 3.84 -10.85
C GLN A 101 14.25 4.39 -9.41
N SER A 102 13.82 5.64 -9.23
CA SER A 102 13.72 6.23 -7.89
C SER A 102 12.66 5.54 -7.03
N PHE A 103 11.54 5.15 -7.63
CA PHE A 103 10.53 4.33 -6.94
C PHE A 103 11.08 2.98 -6.51
N GLU A 104 11.75 2.26 -7.43
CA GLU A 104 12.30 0.93 -7.19
C GLU A 104 13.27 0.90 -6.02
N GLN A 105 14.20 1.86 -5.97
CA GLN A 105 15.20 1.97 -4.91
C GLN A 105 14.60 2.10 -3.51
N LEU A 106 13.36 2.62 -3.40
CA LEU A 106 12.71 2.86 -2.12
C LEU A 106 11.65 1.80 -1.79
N ALA A 107 10.77 1.48 -2.74
CA ALA A 107 9.63 0.60 -2.53
C ALA A 107 10.00 -0.90 -2.51
N VAL A 108 10.96 -1.32 -3.34
CA VAL A 108 11.35 -2.75 -3.43
C VAL A 108 11.99 -3.26 -2.14
N PRO A 109 12.94 -2.53 -1.51
CA PRO A 109 13.51 -2.96 -0.23
C PRO A 109 12.46 -3.14 0.88
N CYS A 110 11.39 -2.33 0.89
CA CYS A 110 10.30 -2.48 1.86
C CYS A 110 9.63 -3.86 1.74
N ILE A 111 9.19 -4.23 0.54
CA ILE A 111 8.57 -5.54 0.31
C ILE A 111 9.58 -6.67 0.53
N GLN A 112 10.84 -6.47 0.12
CA GLN A 112 11.88 -7.48 0.28
C GLN A 112 12.14 -7.80 1.75
N SER A 113 12.18 -6.80 2.63
CA SER A 113 12.37 -7.01 4.06
C SER A 113 11.26 -7.86 4.70
N VAL A 114 10.02 -7.73 4.20
CA VAL A 114 8.87 -8.53 4.65
C VAL A 114 8.97 -9.96 4.12
N LEU A 115 9.37 -10.13 2.86
CA LEU A 115 9.63 -11.43 2.26
C LEU A 115 10.75 -12.19 2.97
N ASP A 116 11.84 -11.51 3.33
CA ASP A 116 12.97 -12.11 4.02
C ASP A 116 12.55 -12.63 5.40
N LYS A 117 11.81 -11.82 6.17
CA LYS A 117 11.21 -12.23 7.44
C LYS A 117 10.32 -13.46 7.25
N LEU A 118 9.41 -13.44 6.27
CA LEU A 118 8.53 -14.57 5.97
C LEU A 118 9.27 -15.86 5.62
N ASN A 119 10.48 -15.78 5.06
CA ASN A 119 11.29 -16.96 4.76
C ASN A 119 12.03 -17.48 6.00
N THR A 120 12.44 -16.59 6.90
CA THR A 120 13.15 -16.95 8.14
C THR A 120 12.22 -17.43 9.27
N SER A 121 10.94 -16.99 9.29
CA SER A 121 9.96 -17.33 10.34
C SER A 121 9.61 -18.82 10.44
N SER A 122 10.07 -19.66 9.52
CA SER A 122 9.78 -21.11 9.49
C SER A 122 10.33 -21.87 10.72
N ASN A 123 11.19 -21.27 11.55
CA ASN A 123 11.89 -21.95 12.65
C ASN A 123 11.93 -21.19 14.00
N SER A 124 11.18 -20.10 14.19
CA SER A 124 11.20 -19.36 15.46
C SER A 124 9.84 -18.80 15.86
N SER A 125 9.28 -19.39 16.92
CA SER A 125 8.03 -19.01 17.61
C SER A 125 8.09 -17.65 18.34
N SER A 126 9.14 -16.85 18.13
CA SER A 126 9.40 -15.60 18.84
C SER A 126 9.27 -14.36 17.94
N GLU A 127 8.97 -14.54 16.64
CA GLU A 127 8.95 -13.44 15.69
C GLU A 127 7.62 -12.68 15.74
N ARG A 128 7.71 -11.35 15.86
CA ARG A 128 6.53 -10.48 15.94
C ARG A 128 5.76 -10.51 14.62
N PRO A 129 4.42 -10.58 14.65
CA PRO A 129 3.63 -10.40 13.44
C PRO A 129 3.92 -9.05 12.77
N ALA A 130 3.86 -9.05 11.44
CA ALA A 130 4.24 -7.93 10.60
C ALA A 130 3.05 -7.35 9.82
N VAL A 131 2.96 -6.03 9.75
CA VAL A 131 2.05 -5.31 8.84
C VAL A 131 2.88 -4.57 7.81
N CYS A 132 2.73 -4.97 6.55
CA CYS A 132 3.28 -4.26 5.40
C CYS A 132 2.25 -3.24 4.92
N VAL A 133 2.64 -1.97 4.84
CA VAL A 133 1.76 -0.87 4.44
C VAL A 133 2.18 -0.33 3.07
N ILE A 134 1.24 -0.29 2.12
CA ILE A 134 1.51 0.20 0.75
C ILE A 134 0.43 1.19 0.32
N ASP A 135 0.78 2.46 0.20
CA ASP A 135 -0.09 3.49 -0.39
C ASP A 135 0.60 4.08 -1.63
N GLU A 136 0.17 3.87 -2.87
CA GLU A 136 -0.98 3.09 -3.40
C GLU A 136 -0.49 1.91 -4.27
N ILE A 137 -1.25 0.82 -4.40
CA ILE A 137 -1.05 -0.19 -5.44
C ILE A 137 -1.87 0.23 -6.67
N GLY A 138 -1.30 1.13 -7.45
CA GLY A 138 -1.96 1.78 -8.56
C GLY A 138 -1.20 1.65 -9.88
N LYS A 139 -1.67 2.40 -10.89
CA LYS A 139 -1.08 2.36 -12.24
C LYS A 139 0.37 2.86 -12.25
N MET A 140 0.74 3.82 -11.39
CA MET A 140 2.07 4.42 -11.41
C MET A 140 3.12 3.48 -10.82
N GLU A 141 2.80 2.85 -9.69
CA GLU A 141 3.66 1.95 -8.94
C GLU A 141 3.87 0.63 -9.69
N LEU A 142 2.81 0.15 -10.35
CA LEU A 142 2.86 -1.07 -11.17
C LEU A 142 3.57 -0.89 -12.52
N LEU A 143 4.03 0.32 -12.87
CA LEU A 143 4.98 0.51 -13.96
C LEU A 143 6.40 0.07 -13.60
N CYS A 144 6.69 -0.21 -12.32
CA CYS A 144 7.90 -0.87 -11.87
C CYS A 144 7.71 -2.40 -11.91
N PRO A 145 8.31 -3.13 -12.86
CA PRO A 145 8.11 -4.58 -12.98
C PRO A 145 8.69 -5.36 -11.80
N ILE A 146 9.79 -4.86 -11.21
CA ILE A 146 10.41 -5.48 -10.04
C ILE A 146 9.48 -5.38 -8.83
N PHE A 147 8.87 -4.22 -8.60
CA PHE A 147 7.86 -4.06 -7.55
C PHE A 147 6.66 -4.98 -7.76
N ALA A 148 6.10 -5.03 -8.98
CA ALA A 148 4.97 -5.91 -9.29
C ALA A 148 5.30 -7.38 -9.01
N GLY A 149 6.45 -7.87 -9.48
CA GLY A 149 6.88 -9.26 -9.23
C GLY A 149 7.18 -9.56 -7.76
N ARG A 150 7.63 -8.57 -6.97
CA ARG A 150 7.83 -8.73 -5.52
C ARG A 150 6.50 -8.76 -4.78
N LEU A 151 5.53 -7.94 -5.20
CA LEU A 151 4.17 -7.96 -4.66
C LEU A 151 3.48 -9.30 -4.92
N GLU A 152 3.59 -9.85 -6.13
CA GLU A 152 3.06 -11.19 -6.45
C GLU A 152 3.68 -12.28 -5.57
N LYS A 153 5.00 -12.24 -5.36
CA LYS A 153 5.68 -13.15 -4.43
C LYS A 153 5.21 -12.98 -2.99
N LEU A 154 5.02 -11.74 -2.54
CA LEU A 154 4.51 -11.46 -1.20
C LEU A 154 3.14 -12.08 -1.00
N LEU A 155 2.21 -11.91 -1.96
CA LEU A 155 0.88 -12.50 -1.91
C LEU A 155 0.93 -14.03 -1.82
N ALA A 156 1.76 -14.67 -2.65
CA ALA A 156 1.93 -16.12 -2.62
C ALA A 156 2.44 -16.63 -1.25
N ARG A 157 3.42 -15.95 -0.66
CA ARG A 157 3.97 -16.33 0.65
C ARG A 157 3.02 -16.02 1.81
N MET A 158 2.24 -14.95 1.71
CA MET A 158 1.25 -14.60 2.73
C MET A 158 0.10 -15.60 2.82
N ALA A 159 -0.25 -16.28 1.72
CA ALA A 159 -1.22 -17.36 1.73
C ALA A 159 -0.79 -18.53 2.65
N GLU A 160 0.52 -18.70 2.85
CA GLU A 160 1.13 -19.78 3.62
C GLU A 160 1.51 -19.38 5.06
N SER A 161 1.48 -18.08 5.40
CA SER A 161 1.95 -17.57 6.70
C SER A 161 0.87 -16.83 7.47
N GLN A 162 0.75 -17.10 8.78
CA GLN A 162 -0.20 -16.43 9.69
C GLN A 162 0.27 -15.09 10.27
N ASN A 163 1.54 -14.76 10.08
CA ASN A 163 2.18 -13.65 10.79
C ASN A 163 2.27 -12.36 9.99
N THR A 164 1.75 -12.30 8.77
CA THR A 164 1.85 -11.10 7.94
C THR A 164 0.48 -10.65 7.43
N ILE A 165 0.27 -9.33 7.47
CA ILE A 165 -0.86 -8.63 6.84
C ILE A 165 -0.32 -7.59 5.87
N LEU A 166 -0.91 -7.51 4.68
CA LEU A 166 -0.70 -6.42 3.72
C LEU A 166 -1.88 -5.46 3.86
N LEU A 167 -1.61 -4.25 4.33
CA LEU A 167 -2.55 -3.13 4.36
C LEU A 167 -2.21 -2.20 3.19
N ALA A 168 -3.06 -2.15 2.17
CA ALA A 168 -2.77 -1.38 0.98
C ALA A 168 -3.94 -0.51 0.53
N THR A 169 -3.65 0.63 -0.08
CA THR A 169 -4.67 1.37 -0.83
C THR A 169 -4.69 0.93 -2.29
N VAL A 170 -5.87 0.92 -2.90
CA VAL A 170 -6.07 0.58 -4.32
C VAL A 170 -7.03 1.59 -4.97
N PRO A 171 -6.87 1.86 -6.29
CA PRO A 171 -7.77 2.73 -7.04
C PRO A 171 -9.23 2.33 -6.86
N SER A 172 -10.19 3.25 -6.99
CA SER A 172 -11.61 2.89 -7.04
C SER A 172 -11.96 2.18 -8.37
N PRO A 173 -12.97 1.29 -8.40
CA PRO A 173 -13.47 0.67 -9.64
C PRO A 173 -13.87 1.71 -10.70
N ARG A 174 -13.84 1.32 -11.97
CA ARG A 174 -14.26 2.19 -13.07
C ARG A 174 -15.76 2.04 -13.31
N GLY A 175 -16.53 3.01 -12.80
CA GLY A 175 -17.98 3.07 -13.00
C GLY A 175 -18.77 2.24 -11.99
N SER A 176 -20.10 2.38 -12.01
CA SER A 176 -20.98 1.81 -10.97
C SER A 176 -21.38 0.36 -11.19
N LYS A 177 -21.05 -0.23 -12.36
CA LYS A 177 -21.47 -1.58 -12.74
C LYS A 177 -20.30 -2.57 -12.92
N ASP A 178 -19.07 -2.08 -13.01
CA ASP A 178 -17.88 -2.91 -13.17
C ASP A 178 -17.01 -2.78 -11.93
N SER A 179 -16.85 -3.88 -11.19
CA SER A 179 -15.97 -3.94 -10.03
C SER A 179 -14.48 -3.88 -10.40
N ARG A 180 -14.15 -3.98 -11.70
CA ARG A 180 -12.78 -3.92 -12.20
C ARG A 180 -12.25 -2.48 -12.25
N ARG A 181 -10.96 -2.36 -11.99
CA ARG A 181 -10.17 -1.13 -12.02
C ARG A 181 -9.41 -0.97 -13.33
N GLY A 182 -9.35 -2.05 -14.12
CA GLY A 182 -8.66 -2.09 -15.41
C GLY A 182 -7.16 -2.23 -15.26
N ILE A 183 -6.71 -2.82 -14.14
CA ILE A 183 -5.32 -3.15 -13.87
C ILE A 183 -5.32 -4.56 -13.29
N ARG A 184 -4.84 -5.53 -14.08
CA ARG A 184 -4.95 -6.96 -13.78
C ARG A 184 -4.55 -7.30 -12.35
N LEU A 185 -3.35 -6.89 -11.92
CA LEU A 185 -2.87 -7.20 -10.57
C LEU A 185 -3.73 -6.59 -9.46
N VAL A 186 -4.33 -5.40 -9.70
CA VAL A 186 -5.23 -4.77 -8.72
C VAL A 186 -6.57 -5.49 -8.66
N ASP A 187 -7.07 -5.94 -9.81
CA ASP A 187 -8.28 -6.74 -9.89
C ASP A 187 -8.07 -8.10 -9.20
N ASP A 188 -6.93 -8.76 -9.45
CA ASP A 188 -6.52 -10.01 -8.81
C ASP A 188 -6.45 -9.84 -7.27
N LEU A 189 -5.82 -8.77 -6.78
CA LEU A 189 -5.81 -8.40 -5.36
C LEU A 189 -7.21 -8.27 -4.77
N CYS A 190 -8.12 -7.56 -5.47
CA CYS A 190 -9.48 -7.32 -4.99
C CYS A 190 -10.35 -8.59 -4.98
N THR A 191 -10.04 -9.56 -5.84
CA THR A 191 -10.75 -10.86 -5.89
C THR A 191 -10.08 -11.95 -5.07
N HIS A 192 -8.95 -11.66 -4.42
CA HIS A 192 -8.21 -12.67 -3.67
C HIS A 192 -9.05 -13.20 -2.48
N PRO A 193 -9.06 -14.52 -2.19
CA PRO A 193 -9.90 -15.10 -1.14
C PRO A 193 -9.64 -14.54 0.27
N GLN A 194 -8.44 -14.04 0.52
CA GLN A 194 -8.04 -13.41 1.79
C GLN A 194 -8.14 -11.87 1.75
N ALA A 195 -8.77 -11.29 0.73
CA ALA A 195 -8.96 -9.85 0.61
C ALA A 195 -10.19 -9.39 1.38
N ARG A 196 -10.03 -8.37 2.22
CA ARG A 196 -11.12 -7.55 2.77
C ARG A 196 -10.98 -6.14 2.26
N ILE A 197 -12.02 -5.64 1.58
CA ILE A 197 -12.05 -4.30 0.98
C ILE A 197 -12.83 -3.34 1.87
N PHE A 198 -12.24 -2.19 2.18
CA PHE A 198 -12.85 -1.08 2.92
C PHE A 198 -13.04 0.10 1.96
N GLU A 199 -14.28 0.52 1.72
CA GLU A 199 -14.57 1.69 0.89
C GLU A 199 -14.66 2.97 1.74
N VAL A 200 -13.73 3.89 1.49
CA VAL A 200 -13.60 5.16 2.21
C VAL A 200 -14.46 6.24 1.56
N THR A 201 -15.27 6.86 2.41
CA THR A 201 -16.06 8.06 2.14
C THR A 201 -15.72 9.12 3.17
N TYR A 202 -16.14 10.36 2.93
CA TYR A 202 -15.96 11.43 3.92
C TYR A 202 -16.69 11.14 5.24
N ALA A 203 -17.79 10.40 5.21
CA ALA A 203 -18.62 10.12 6.38
C ALA A 203 -18.08 9.01 7.29
N ASN A 204 -17.41 8.00 6.73
CA ASN A 204 -16.98 6.81 7.46
C ASN A 204 -15.46 6.76 7.75
N ARG A 205 -14.68 7.75 7.31
CA ARG A 205 -13.21 7.71 7.42
C ARG A 205 -12.71 7.48 8.86
N GLU A 206 -13.37 8.06 9.85
CA GLU A 206 -12.93 7.98 11.26
C GLU A 206 -13.28 6.62 11.86
N SER A 207 -14.48 6.09 11.58
CA SER A 207 -14.88 4.75 12.04
C SER A 207 -14.05 3.66 11.37
N LEU A 208 -13.69 3.84 10.09
CA LEU A 208 -12.87 2.88 9.35
C LEU A 208 -11.45 2.75 9.92
N VAL A 209 -10.87 3.81 10.49
CA VAL A 209 -9.55 3.70 11.17
C VAL A 209 -9.64 2.65 12.27
N GLN A 210 -10.66 2.74 13.13
CA GLN A 210 -10.84 1.81 14.25
C GLN A 210 -11.17 0.40 13.75
N GLU A 211 -12.03 0.28 12.74
CA GLU A 211 -12.41 -1.00 12.16
C GLU A 211 -11.20 -1.75 11.58
N ILE A 212 -10.32 -1.06 10.85
CA ILE A 212 -9.12 -1.67 10.26
C ILE A 212 -8.14 -2.10 11.36
N ILE A 213 -7.91 -1.26 12.37
CA ILE A 213 -7.03 -1.61 13.50
C ILE A 213 -7.56 -2.87 14.20
N GLN A 214 -8.86 -2.91 14.51
CA GLN A 214 -9.48 -4.09 15.12
C GLN A 214 -9.35 -5.32 14.22
N SER A 215 -9.55 -5.17 12.91
CA SER A 215 -9.38 -6.27 11.94
C SER A 215 -7.94 -6.79 11.89
N VAL A 216 -6.93 -5.93 12.08
CA VAL A 216 -5.51 -6.33 12.20
C VAL A 216 -5.28 -7.09 13.52
N LEU A 217 -5.72 -6.52 14.65
CA LEU A 217 -5.51 -7.12 15.96
C LEU A 217 -6.20 -8.49 16.12
N GLN A 218 -7.42 -8.62 15.59
CA GLN A 218 -8.16 -9.89 15.58
C GLN A 218 -7.46 -10.98 14.77
N GLN A 219 -6.76 -10.63 13.70
CA GLN A 219 -6.03 -11.61 12.90
C GLN A 219 -4.76 -12.10 13.57
N PHE A 220 -4.14 -11.25 14.39
CA PHE A 220 -2.94 -11.63 15.13
C PHE A 220 -3.23 -12.22 16.50
N SER A 221 -4.47 -12.17 17.02
CA SER A 221 -4.77 -12.66 18.38
C SER A 221 -4.41 -14.13 18.61
N GLY A 222 -4.37 -14.96 17.56
CA GLY A 222 -3.96 -16.37 17.65
C GLY A 222 -2.46 -16.63 17.47
N VAL A 223 -1.65 -15.61 17.16
CA VAL A 223 -0.23 -15.75 16.80
C VAL A 223 0.68 -14.74 17.50
N MET A 224 0.12 -13.91 18.37
CA MET A 224 0.89 -13.06 19.27
C MET A 224 1.57 -13.92 20.34
N PRO A 225 2.89 -13.76 20.56
CA PRO A 225 3.56 -14.37 21.70
C PRO A 225 3.08 -13.80 23.04
#